data_AF-A0A7K8AK03-F1
#
_entry.id   AF-A0A7K8AK03-F1
#
_cell.length_a   1.000
_cell.length_b   1.000
_cell.length_c   1.000
_cell.angle_alpha   90.00
_cell.angle_beta   90.00
_cell.angle_gamma   90.00
#
_symmetry.space_group_name_H-M   'P 1'
#
loop_
_entity.id
_entity.type
_entity.pdbx_description
1 polymer ?
#
loop_
_entity_poly.entity_id
_entity_poly.type
_entity_poly.pdbx_seq_one_letter_code
_entity_poly.pdbx_strand_id
1 'polypeptide(L)'
;PMSNDGWVGPWRPHRPRAPVSAQSRTPGPKYGLPSGIGYDHRDPSSRRAPGYSFGLKLGGPEETRSPGPQYLVPGGFTARGRYRAPAFTMGGRPRDRRASNTPGPAPHFHTASVPPQGRRQGQTF
;
A
#
# COMPACT_ATOMS: atom_id res chain seq x y z
N PRO A 1 -50.94 14.55 41.61
CA PRO A 1 -49.56 14.82 42.07
C PRO A 1 -48.76 13.52 41.93
N MET A 2 -47.77 13.49 41.04
CA MET A 2 -47.05 12.27 40.66
C MET A 2 -46.25 11.72 41.86
N SER A 3 -46.59 10.52 42.33
CA SER A 3 -45.72 9.73 43.19
C SER A 3 -44.61 9.14 42.33
N ASN A 4 -43.41 9.73 42.42
CA ASN A 4 -42.24 9.22 41.73
C ASN A 4 -41.62 8.08 42.55
N ASP A 5 -42.33 6.97 42.58
CA ASP A 5 -41.95 5.72 43.20
C ASP A 5 -40.83 5.08 42.36
N GLY A 6 -39.59 5.55 42.56
CA GLY A 6 -38.38 5.17 41.81
C GLY A 6 -37.92 3.73 42.03
N TRP A 7 -38.79 2.76 41.76
CA TRP A 7 -38.54 1.32 41.89
C TRP A 7 -37.91 0.77 40.60
N VAL A 8 -36.80 0.04 40.74
CA VAL A 8 -36.21 -0.75 39.65
C VAL A 8 -36.00 -2.19 40.15
N GLY A 9 -36.94 -3.08 39.86
CA GLY A 9 -36.83 -4.52 40.14
C GLY A 9 -36.70 -4.86 41.64
N PRO A 10 -36.00 -5.97 42.01
CA PRO A 10 -35.85 -6.41 43.41
C PRO A 10 -34.90 -5.52 44.23
N TRP A 11 -34.25 -4.53 43.61
CA TRP A 11 -33.33 -3.64 44.31
C TRP A 11 -34.10 -2.58 45.09
N ARG A 12 -33.82 -2.48 46.40
CA ARG A 12 -34.36 -1.43 47.27
C ARG A 12 -33.25 -0.41 47.55
N PRO A 13 -33.47 0.90 47.28
CA PRO A 13 -32.53 1.93 47.71
C PRO A 13 -32.37 1.86 49.23
N HIS A 14 -31.20 1.43 49.69
CA HIS A 14 -30.89 1.42 51.12
C HIS A 14 -30.75 2.87 51.61
N ARG A 15 -31.40 3.20 52.74
CA ARG A 15 -31.18 4.49 53.40
C ARG A 15 -29.83 4.42 54.15
N PRO A 16 -28.99 5.46 54.09
CA PRO A 16 -27.76 5.50 54.85
C PRO A 16 -28.07 5.33 56.34
N ARG A 17 -27.29 4.48 57.03
CA ARG A 17 -27.52 4.10 58.44
C ARG A 17 -27.27 5.26 59.42
N ALA A 18 -26.49 6.25 59.00
CA ALA A 18 -26.14 7.43 59.76
C ALA A 18 -25.95 8.63 58.81
N PRO A 19 -25.99 9.88 59.32
CA PRO A 19 -25.65 11.06 58.54
C PRO A 19 -24.24 10.91 57.96
N VAL A 20 -24.12 11.13 56.64
CA VAL A 20 -22.82 11.15 55.97
C VAL A 20 -22.38 12.60 55.89
N SER A 21 -21.16 12.91 56.33
CA SER A 21 -20.63 14.29 56.32
C SER A 21 -20.67 14.95 54.94
N ALA A 22 -20.58 14.16 53.87
CA ALA A 22 -20.74 14.63 52.48
C ALA A 22 -22.14 15.22 52.16
N GLN A 23 -23.17 14.95 52.97
CA GLN A 23 -24.51 15.53 52.84
C GLN A 23 -24.60 16.92 53.49
N SER A 24 -23.67 17.26 54.36
CA SER A 24 -23.61 18.58 55.00
C SER A 24 -23.01 19.59 54.03
N ARG A 25 -23.70 20.70 53.79
CA ARG A 25 -23.12 21.89 53.14
C ARG A 25 -22.22 22.61 54.14
N THR A 26 -21.09 22.00 54.49
CA THR A 26 -20.03 22.74 55.15
C THR A 26 -19.34 23.61 54.10
N PRO A 27 -18.87 24.83 54.43
CA PRO A 27 -17.92 25.51 53.57
C PRO A 27 -16.79 24.52 53.27
N GLY A 28 -16.47 24.35 51.99
CA GLY A 28 -15.33 23.54 51.58
C GLY A 28 -14.05 24.04 52.25
N PRO A 29 -12.93 23.32 52.10
CA PRO A 29 -11.67 23.79 52.66
C PRO A 29 -11.42 25.25 52.24
N LYS A 30 -10.98 26.08 53.19
CA LYS A 30 -10.68 27.51 52.96
C LYS A 30 -9.65 27.71 51.84
N TYR A 31 -8.90 26.66 51.51
CA TYR A 31 -7.81 26.66 50.54
C TYR A 31 -7.99 25.52 49.53
N GLY A 32 -7.57 25.77 48.29
CA GLY A 32 -7.49 24.72 47.27
C GLY A 32 -6.47 23.66 47.69
N LEU A 33 -6.85 22.39 47.58
CA LEU A 33 -5.92 21.30 47.82
C LEU A 33 -4.84 21.30 46.72
N PRO A 34 -3.56 21.09 47.08
CA PRO A 34 -2.51 20.95 46.08
C PRO A 34 -2.80 19.77 45.14
N SER A 35 -2.45 19.92 43.87
CA SER A 35 -2.68 18.87 42.87
C SER A 35 -1.81 17.65 43.15
N GLY A 36 -2.32 16.44 42.89
CA GLY A 36 -1.52 15.22 42.89
C GLY A 36 -0.67 15.03 41.62
N ILE A 37 -0.94 15.82 40.58
CA ILE A 37 -0.35 15.72 39.23
C ILE A 37 0.25 17.07 38.79
N GLY A 38 1.22 17.05 37.88
CA GLY A 38 1.87 18.26 37.34
C GLY A 38 3.15 18.67 38.07
N TYR A 39 3.80 19.74 37.56
CA TYR A 39 5.02 20.32 38.14
C TYR A 39 4.69 21.42 39.14
N ASP A 40 3.79 22.32 38.74
CA ASP A 40 3.45 23.51 39.50
C ASP A 40 2.30 23.24 40.48
N HIS A 41 2.36 23.86 41.65
CA HIS A 41 1.32 23.76 42.70
C HIS A 41 0.96 22.32 43.13
N ARG A 42 1.95 21.41 43.09
CA ARG A 42 1.85 20.03 43.62
C ARG A 42 2.24 19.97 45.11
N ASP A 43 1.69 18.98 45.81
CA ASP A 43 2.00 18.72 47.21
C ASP A 43 3.50 18.36 47.40
N PRO A 44 4.27 19.12 48.21
CA PRO A 44 5.70 18.86 48.45
C PRO A 44 5.97 17.60 49.28
N SER A 45 4.98 17.06 49.98
CA SER A 45 5.15 15.84 50.80
C SER A 45 5.26 14.56 49.95
N SER A 46 4.83 14.60 48.69
CA SER A 46 4.83 13.46 47.79
C SER A 46 6.11 13.41 46.95
N ARG A 47 6.76 12.24 46.91
CA ARG A 47 7.95 12.03 46.06
C ARG A 47 7.62 12.24 44.58
N ARG A 48 8.65 12.66 43.83
CA ARG A 48 8.52 12.94 42.40
C ARG A 48 9.84 12.86 41.64
N ALA A 49 9.75 12.49 40.37
CA ALA A 49 10.84 12.61 39.41
C ALA A 49 11.06 14.07 38.97
N PRO A 50 12.30 14.44 38.56
CA PRO A 50 12.59 15.74 37.96
C PRO A 50 11.85 15.95 36.63
N GLY A 51 11.65 17.21 36.25
CA GLY A 51 11.00 17.59 35.00
C GLY A 51 11.97 18.28 34.11
N TYR A 52 12.03 17.79 32.88
CA TYR A 52 12.90 18.32 31.85
C TYR A 52 12.03 19.10 30.87
N SER A 53 12.37 20.36 30.66
CA SER A 53 11.84 21.19 29.57
C SER A 53 12.89 21.30 28.48
N PHE A 54 12.47 21.20 27.22
CA PHE A 54 13.31 21.63 26.12
C PHE A 54 13.26 23.16 26.03
N GLY A 55 14.41 23.79 25.78
CA GLY A 55 14.51 25.24 25.64
C GLY A 55 13.67 25.78 24.47
N LEU A 56 13.45 27.09 24.47
CA LEU A 56 12.80 27.79 23.37
C LEU A 56 13.59 27.58 22.06
N LYS A 57 12.87 27.29 20.97
CA LYS A 57 13.45 27.34 19.62
C LYS A 57 13.67 28.81 19.25
N LEU A 58 14.90 29.27 19.38
CA LEU A 58 15.33 30.52 18.74
C LEU A 58 15.19 30.31 17.23
N GLY A 59 14.38 31.15 16.57
CA GLY A 59 14.29 31.15 15.12
C GLY A 59 15.69 31.40 14.55
N GLY A 60 16.22 30.42 13.82
CA GLY A 60 17.43 30.64 13.02
C GLY A 60 17.18 31.72 11.96
N PRO A 61 18.23 32.28 11.35
CA PRO A 61 18.06 33.15 10.20
C PRO A 61 17.14 32.45 9.18
N GLU A 62 16.21 33.20 8.60
CA GLU A 62 15.27 32.72 7.60
C GLU A 62 16.06 32.31 6.33
N GLU A 63 16.65 31.12 6.35
CA GLU A 63 17.17 30.49 5.15
C GLU A 63 15.96 30.04 4.35
N THR A 64 15.82 30.60 3.15
CA THR A 64 14.87 30.18 2.12
C THR A 64 15.00 28.67 1.88
N ARG A 65 14.26 27.88 2.64
CA ARG A 65 14.13 26.42 2.48
C ARG A 65 13.10 26.15 1.39
N SER A 66 13.40 26.56 0.18
CA SER A 66 12.70 26.03 -0.99
C SER A 66 13.27 24.65 -1.32
N PRO A 67 12.45 23.68 -1.75
CA PRO A 67 12.88 22.32 -2.10
C PRO A 67 13.73 22.27 -3.38
N GLY A 68 14.27 23.40 -3.83
CA GLY A 68 15.03 23.54 -5.07
C GLY A 68 16.51 23.76 -4.79
N PRO A 69 17.39 23.36 -5.73
CA PRO A 69 18.80 23.71 -5.65
C PRO A 69 18.95 25.25 -5.59
N GLN A 70 19.87 25.72 -4.75
CA GLN A 70 20.20 27.15 -4.63
C GLN A 70 20.79 27.74 -5.93
N TYR A 71 21.06 26.89 -6.92
CA TYR A 71 21.69 27.24 -8.19
C TYR A 71 20.91 26.69 -9.38
N LEU A 72 21.05 27.36 -10.52
CA LEU A 72 20.45 26.94 -11.79
C LEU A 72 21.09 25.62 -12.27
N VAL A 73 20.28 24.56 -12.37
CA VAL A 73 20.70 23.30 -12.99
C VAL A 73 20.60 23.47 -14.51
N PRO A 74 21.69 23.34 -15.28
CA PRO A 74 21.63 23.38 -16.74
C PRO A 74 20.68 22.31 -17.28
N GLY A 75 19.88 22.66 -18.29
CA GLY A 75 18.98 21.72 -18.96
C GLY A 75 19.71 20.52 -19.55
N GLY A 76 19.04 19.37 -19.64
CA GLY A 76 19.61 18.15 -20.20
C GLY A 76 20.46 17.32 -19.22
N PHE A 77 20.28 17.50 -17.92
CA PHE A 77 20.84 16.63 -16.87
C PHE A 77 19.74 15.82 -16.18
N THR A 78 20.02 14.56 -15.91
CA THR A 78 19.22 13.64 -15.10
C THR A 78 19.96 13.35 -13.79
N ALA A 79 19.31 12.69 -12.82
CA ALA A 79 19.97 12.28 -11.57
C ALA A 79 21.23 11.41 -11.76
N ARG A 80 21.41 10.81 -12.95
CA ARG A 80 22.57 9.96 -13.30
C ARG A 80 23.58 10.66 -14.22
N GLY A 81 23.40 11.95 -14.52
CA GLY A 81 24.27 12.73 -15.42
C GLY A 81 23.58 13.22 -16.69
N ARG A 82 24.38 13.63 -17.68
CA ARG A 82 23.89 14.24 -18.94
C ARG A 82 22.94 13.30 -19.70
N TYR A 83 21.77 13.81 -20.05
CA TYR A 83 20.77 13.10 -20.82
C TYR A 83 21.35 12.64 -22.16
N ARG A 84 21.19 11.35 -22.46
CA ARG A 84 21.49 10.73 -23.74
C ARG A 84 20.22 10.07 -24.23
N ALA A 85 19.82 10.35 -25.47
CA ALA A 85 18.68 9.66 -26.09
C ALA A 85 18.97 8.15 -26.17
N PRO A 86 17.97 7.28 -25.97
CA PRO A 86 18.14 5.84 -26.11
C PRO A 86 18.56 5.49 -27.55
N ALA A 87 19.56 4.63 -27.69
CA ALA A 87 19.96 4.08 -28.99
C ALA A 87 19.24 2.75 -29.22
N PHE A 88 18.44 2.66 -30.28
CA PHE A 88 17.77 1.44 -30.70
C PHE A 88 18.43 0.90 -31.96
N THR A 89 18.77 -0.39 -31.99
CA THR A 89 19.20 -1.09 -33.20
C THR A 89 18.04 -1.95 -33.70
N MET A 90 17.58 -1.70 -34.93
CA MET A 90 16.72 -2.66 -35.63
C MET A 90 17.63 -3.72 -36.25
N GLY A 91 17.53 -4.96 -35.75
CA GLY A 91 18.28 -6.09 -36.29
C GLY A 91 17.96 -6.33 -37.77
N GLY A 92 18.98 -6.64 -38.56
CA GLY A 92 18.83 -6.92 -39.99
C GLY A 92 17.99 -8.18 -40.27
N ARG A 93 17.35 -8.23 -41.44
CA ARG A 93 16.53 -9.36 -41.88
C ARG A 93 17.37 -10.66 -41.90
N PRO A 94 16.96 -11.74 -41.22
CA PRO A 94 17.64 -13.03 -41.34
C PRO A 94 17.58 -13.49 -42.81
N ARG A 95 18.68 -14.05 -43.32
CA ARG A 95 18.76 -14.56 -44.70
C ARG A 95 17.69 -15.65 -44.90
N ASP A 96 17.01 -15.62 -46.04
CA ASP A 96 16.01 -16.64 -46.38
C ASP A 96 16.66 -18.05 -46.30
N ARG A 97 16.02 -18.94 -45.54
CA ARG A 97 16.44 -20.35 -45.49
C ARG A 97 16.28 -20.95 -46.88
N ARG A 98 17.32 -21.61 -47.38
CA ARG A 98 17.27 -22.33 -48.66
C ARG A 98 16.11 -23.32 -48.64
N ALA A 99 15.33 -23.36 -49.73
CA ALA A 99 14.27 -24.33 -49.89
C ALA A 99 14.84 -25.76 -49.76
N SER A 100 14.10 -26.63 -49.08
CA SER A 100 14.46 -28.04 -48.89
C SER A 100 14.65 -28.72 -50.25
N ASN A 101 15.84 -29.27 -50.50
CA ASN A 101 16.12 -30.13 -51.64
C ASN A 101 15.47 -31.50 -51.39
N THR A 102 14.15 -31.56 -51.52
CA THR A 102 13.44 -32.83 -51.56
C THR A 102 13.43 -33.27 -53.02
N PRO A 103 14.07 -34.40 -53.39
CA PRO A 103 13.94 -34.92 -54.75
C PRO A 103 12.46 -35.24 -54.98
N GLY A 104 11.87 -34.64 -56.01
CA GLY A 104 10.47 -34.86 -56.37
C GLY A 104 10.18 -36.34 -56.66
N PRO A 105 8.93 -36.81 -56.50
CA PRO A 105 8.59 -38.22 -56.69
C PRO A 105 8.67 -38.58 -58.19
N ALA A 106 9.63 -39.42 -58.56
CA ALA A 106 9.75 -39.96 -59.91
C ALA A 106 8.72 -41.08 -60.18
N PRO A 107 8.22 -41.24 -61.42
CA PRO A 107 7.16 -42.19 -61.76
C PRO A 107 7.67 -43.64 -61.85
N HIS A 108 6.90 -44.56 -61.25
CA HIS A 108 7.19 -45.98 -61.21
C HIS A 108 6.84 -46.64 -62.55
N PHE A 109 7.80 -47.34 -63.18
CA PHE A 109 7.53 -48.33 -64.22
C PHE A 109 7.95 -49.70 -63.70
N HIS A 110 7.01 -50.66 -63.62
CA HIS A 110 7.33 -52.07 -63.43
C HIS A 110 6.49 -52.97 -64.36
N THR A 111 7.18 -53.45 -65.39
CA THR A 111 7.32 -54.85 -65.84
C THR A 111 6.10 -55.68 -66.26
N ALA A 112 6.25 -56.30 -67.44
CA ALA A 112 5.33 -57.17 -68.17
C ALA A 112 5.20 -58.61 -67.62
N SER A 113 4.01 -59.21 -67.78
CA SER A 113 3.70 -60.64 -68.09
C SER A 113 2.17 -60.88 -67.99
N VAL A 114 1.38 -60.88 -69.10
CA VAL A 114 0.95 -62.05 -69.95
C VAL A 114 -0.09 -62.98 -69.24
N PRO A 115 -1.14 -63.60 -69.88
CA PRO A 115 -2.08 -63.29 -70.99
C PRO A 115 -3.55 -63.77 -70.64
N PRO A 116 -4.41 -64.37 -71.52
CA PRO A 116 -5.04 -64.00 -72.82
C PRO A 116 -6.62 -64.01 -72.75
N GLN A 117 -7.28 -64.18 -73.92
CA GLN A 117 -8.70 -64.49 -74.22
C GLN A 117 -9.65 -63.26 -74.36
N GLY A 118 -10.32 -63.00 -75.48
CA GLY A 118 -10.40 -63.64 -76.80
C GLY A 118 -11.60 -63.06 -77.57
N ARG A 119 -11.46 -62.94 -78.92
CA ARG A 119 -12.47 -63.16 -80.00
C ARG A 119 -13.89 -62.58 -79.82
N ARG A 120 -14.54 -61.85 -80.75
CA ARG A 120 -14.66 -62.00 -82.22
C ARG A 120 -15.55 -60.86 -82.81
N GLN A 121 -15.14 -60.37 -83.98
CA GLN A 121 -15.90 -60.15 -85.23
C GLN A 121 -16.92 -59.00 -85.44
N GLY A 122 -16.88 -58.47 -86.68
CA GLY A 122 -17.88 -57.65 -87.38
C GLY A 122 -17.26 -56.35 -87.92
N GLN A 123 -16.56 -56.35 -89.07
CA GLN A 123 -17.09 -55.98 -90.41
C GLN A 123 -18.16 -54.87 -90.38
N THR A 124 -17.91 -53.73 -91.03
CA THR A 124 -18.35 -53.45 -92.42
C THR A 124 -17.97 -52.03 -92.89
N PHE A 125 -17.60 -51.97 -94.18
CA PHE A 125 -17.36 -50.87 -95.14
C PHE A 125 -16.28 -49.83 -94.82
#